data_AF-A0A3A8T186-F1
#
_entry.id   AF-A0A3A8T186-F1
#
_cell.length_a   1.000
_cell.length_b   1.000
_cell.length_c   1.000
_cell.angle_alpha   90.00
_cell.angle_beta   90.00
_cell.angle_gamma   90.00
#
_symmetry.space_group_name_H-M   'P 1'
#
loop_
_entity.id
_entity.type
_entity.pdbx_description
1 polymer ?
#
loop_
_entity_poly.entity_id
_entity_poly.type
_entity_poly.pdbx_seq_one_letter_code
_entity_poly.pdbx_strand_id
1 'polypeptide(L)'
;MLPHLEVVHGAVGGLEPAESNMRAIRIVRPGGGDLTVTATAVQVEQASHLREISAMVVMGPEPRLIWIRQAGADVPVPSAEERDAHTLRKWSELLRRLAQ
;
A
#
# COMPACT_ATOMS: atom_id res chain seq x y z
N MET A 1 18.91 -6.13 6.15
CA MET A 1 17.79 -5.68 7.01
C MET A 1 16.73 -6.76 7.04
N LEU A 2 16.10 -6.99 8.19
CA LEU A 2 14.94 -7.88 8.28
C LEU A 2 13.71 -7.19 7.66
N PRO A 3 12.84 -7.93 6.95
CA PRO A 3 11.60 -7.37 6.44
C PRO A 3 10.72 -6.89 7.58
N HIS A 4 10.22 -5.67 7.49
CA HIS A 4 9.33 -5.08 8.48
C HIS A 4 8.31 -4.16 7.83
N LEU A 5 7.18 -3.94 8.49
CA LEU A 5 6.16 -3.01 8.04
C LEU A 5 6.46 -1.61 8.56
N GLU A 6 6.41 -0.63 7.67
CA GLU A 6 6.57 0.79 8.00
C GLU A 6 5.42 1.59 7.38
N VAL A 7 4.90 2.57 8.14
CA VAL A 7 3.99 3.59 7.59
C VAL A 7 4.83 4.78 7.15
N VAL A 8 4.79 5.08 5.86
CA VAL A 8 5.55 6.15 5.23
C VAL A 8 4.62 7.27 4.82
N HIS A 9 4.99 8.50 5.16
CA HIS A 9 4.32 9.72 4.75
C HIS A 9 5.16 10.49 3.74
N GLY A 10 4.51 11.13 2.78
CA GLY A 10 5.22 11.91 1.77
C GLY A 10 4.33 12.32 0.61
N ALA A 11 4.97 12.70 -0.49
CA ALA A 11 4.30 13.02 -1.74
C ALA A 11 4.63 11.98 -2.82
N VAL A 12 3.72 11.78 -3.77
CA VAL A 12 4.01 10.97 -4.96
C VAL A 12 4.96 11.76 -5.86
N GLY A 13 6.22 11.35 -5.91
CA GLY A 13 7.31 12.05 -6.60
C GLY A 13 7.57 11.61 -8.04
N GLY A 14 6.73 10.72 -8.57
CA GLY A 14 6.86 10.17 -9.92
C GLY A 14 6.34 8.73 -10.01
N LEU A 15 5.79 8.40 -11.17
CA LEU A 15 5.45 7.04 -11.58
C LEU A 15 6.42 6.70 -12.71
N GLU A 16 7.41 5.84 -12.45
CA GLU A 16 8.37 5.44 -13.48
C GLU A 16 7.63 4.71 -14.62
N PRO A 17 7.77 5.13 -15.89
CA PRO A 17 7.19 4.42 -17.02
C PRO A 17 7.81 3.04 -17.15
N ALA A 18 6.95 2.05 -17.35
CA ALA A 18 7.28 0.64 -17.40
C ALA A 18 8.12 0.25 -18.63
N GLU A 19 9.43 0.49 -18.61
CA GLU A 19 10.33 -0.14 -19.60
C GLU A 19 10.55 -1.64 -19.31
N SER A 20 10.19 -2.15 -18.14
CA SER A 20 10.33 -3.59 -17.85
C SER A 20 9.47 -4.04 -16.68
N ASN A 21 8.18 -4.34 -16.88
CA ASN A 21 7.29 -5.12 -15.98
C ASN A 21 7.23 -4.77 -14.46
N MET A 22 7.98 -3.77 -13.98
CA MET A 22 8.07 -3.33 -12.60
C MET A 22 7.34 -2.00 -12.49
N ARG A 23 6.17 -2.08 -11.87
CA ARG A 23 5.34 -0.93 -11.54
C ARG A 23 5.84 -0.40 -10.21
N ALA A 24 6.49 0.76 -10.23
CA ALA A 24 7.08 1.36 -9.05
C ALA A 24 6.47 2.74 -8.76
N ILE A 25 6.33 3.07 -7.47
CA ILE A 25 5.89 4.38 -7.01
C ILE A 25 7.05 5.01 -6.27
N ARG A 26 7.41 6.24 -6.64
CA ARG A 26 8.40 7.04 -5.90
C ARG A 26 7.68 7.87 -4.84
N ILE A 27 8.05 7.67 -3.58
CA ILE A 27 7.52 8.43 -2.44
C ILE A 27 8.60 9.39 -1.97
N VAL A 28 8.36 10.69 -2.08
CA VAL A 28 9.26 11.75 -1.58
C VAL A 28 8.89 12.06 -0.14
N ARG A 29 9.80 11.76 0.79
CA ARG A 29 9.56 11.96 2.23
C ARG A 29 9.87 13.41 2.63
N PRO A 30 9.18 13.97 3.65
CA PRO A 30 9.41 15.34 4.12
C PRO A 30 10.87 15.65 4.55
N GLY A 31 11.66 14.64 4.89
CA GLY A 31 13.06 14.75 5.29
C GLY A 31 14.09 14.69 4.16
N GLY A 32 13.67 14.78 2.89
CA GLY A 32 14.58 14.88 1.74
C GLY A 32 15.08 13.54 1.17
N GLY A 33 14.56 12.41 1.64
CA GLY A 33 14.83 11.09 1.05
C GLY A 33 13.65 10.61 0.21
N ASP A 34 13.92 9.94 -0.90
CA ASP A 34 12.91 9.19 -1.64
C ASP A 34 12.88 7.72 -1.21
N LEU A 35 11.76 7.06 -1.52
CA LEU A 35 11.56 5.64 -1.36
C LEU A 35 10.84 5.13 -2.60
N THR A 36 11.50 4.28 -3.37
CA THR A 36 10.88 3.58 -4.49
C THR A 36 10.29 2.27 -3.97
N VAL A 37 9.00 2.09 -4.18
CA VAL A 37 8.26 0.89 -3.76
C VAL A 37 7.67 0.17 -4.96
N THR A 38 7.77 -1.16 -4.96
CA THR A 38 7.10 -2.02 -5.93
C THR A 38 5.59 -2.03 -5.65
N ALA A 39 4.78 -1.87 -6.69
CA ALA A 39 3.33 -1.75 -6.61
C ALA A 39 2.64 -2.53 -7.75
N THR A 40 1.34 -2.75 -7.62
CA THR A 40 0.48 -3.29 -8.69
C THR A 40 -0.03 -2.16 -9.61
N ALA A 41 -0.63 -2.48 -10.76
CA ALA A 41 -1.22 -1.45 -11.65
C ALA A 41 -2.27 -0.62 -10.93
N VAL A 42 -3.16 -1.31 -10.21
CA VAL A 42 -4.25 -0.68 -9.47
C VAL A 42 -3.68 0.30 -8.43
N GLN A 43 -2.60 -0.07 -7.75
CA GLN A 43 -1.93 0.81 -6.79
C GLN A 43 -1.23 2.00 -7.47
N VAL A 44 -0.63 1.83 -8.65
CA VAL A 44 -0.03 2.92 -9.43
C VAL A 44 -1.09 3.89 -9.92
N GLU A 45 -2.20 3.37 -10.47
CA GLU A 45 -3.34 4.17 -10.90
C GLU A 45 -3.93 4.95 -9.72
N GLN A 46 -4.17 4.28 -8.59
CA GLN A 46 -4.62 4.93 -7.37
C GLN A 46 -3.65 6.04 -6.93
N ALA A 47 -2.34 5.79 -6.96
CA ALA A 47 -1.32 6.77 -6.60
C ALA A 47 -1.29 7.99 -7.52
N SER A 48 -1.62 7.82 -8.81
CA SER A 48 -1.60 8.91 -9.79
C SER A 48 -2.57 10.06 -9.46
N HIS A 49 -3.60 9.77 -8.66
CA HIS A 49 -4.61 10.74 -8.23
C HIS A 49 -4.30 11.36 -6.86
N LEU A 50 -3.19 10.97 -6.23
CA LEU A 50 -2.83 11.41 -4.87
C LEU A 50 -1.66 12.40 -4.92
N ARG A 51 -1.73 13.45 -4.10
CA ARG A 51 -0.64 14.41 -3.92
C ARG A 51 0.19 14.05 -2.69
N GLU A 52 -0.40 14.28 -1.52
CA GLU A 52 0.16 13.88 -0.24
C GLU A 52 -0.44 12.55 0.18
N ILE A 53 0.39 11.64 0.67
CA ILE A 53 0.01 10.26 0.94
C ILE A 53 0.45 9.79 2.33
N SER A 54 -0.31 8.82 2.82
CA SER A 54 0.16 7.83 3.77
C SER A 54 0.18 6.48 3.06
N ALA A 55 1.26 5.72 3.22
CA ALA A 55 1.42 4.42 2.62
C ALA A 55 1.93 3.42 3.66
N MET A 56 1.51 2.16 3.56
CA MET A 56 2.12 1.07 4.31
C MET A 56 2.96 0.22 3.39
N VAL A 57 4.21 0.05 3.77
CA VAL A 57 5.24 -0.55 2.95
C VAL A 57 5.88 -1.69 3.74
N VAL A 58 6.07 -2.83 3.09
CA VAL A 58 7.00 -3.85 3.58
C VAL A 58 8.39 -3.41 3.16
N MET A 59 9.21 -3.01 4.13
CA MET A 59 10.60 -2.64 3.94
C MET A 59 11.46 -3.89 3.76
N GLY A 60 12.51 -3.77 2.95
CA GLY A 60 13.41 -4.86 2.59
C GLY A 60 14.37 -4.43 1.47
N PRO A 61 15.14 -5.37 0.88
CA PRO A 61 15.94 -5.09 -0.32
C PRO A 61 15.09 -4.56 -1.48
N GLU A 62 13.86 -5.03 -1.57
CA GLU A 62 12.84 -4.57 -2.51
C GLU A 62 11.60 -4.11 -1.73
N PRO A 63 11.47 -2.82 -1.40
CA PRO A 63 10.30 -2.31 -0.70
C PRO A 63 9.02 -2.56 -1.50
N ARG A 64 7.97 -3.05 -0.84
CA ARG A 64 6.69 -3.37 -1.49
C ARG A 64 5.53 -2.63 -0.87
N LEU A 65 4.68 -2.02 -1.70
CA LEU A 65 3.48 -1.33 -1.27
C LEU A 65 2.37 -2.31 -0.89
N ILE A 66 1.85 -2.16 0.33
CA ILE A 66 0.64 -2.86 0.78
C ILE A 66 -0.60 -2.00 0.52
N TRP A 67 -0.58 -0.74 0.92
CA TRP A 67 -1.66 0.21 0.63
C TRP A 67 -1.15 1.65 0.55
N ILE A 68 -1.89 2.51 -0.15
CA ILE A 68 -1.64 3.94 -0.31
C ILE A 68 -2.96 4.70 -0.19
N ARG A 69 -2.95 5.89 0.43
CA ARG A 69 -4.13 6.76 0.54
C ARG A 69 -3.71 8.22 0.66
N GLN A 70 -4.65 9.15 0.48
CA GLN A 70 -4.39 10.57 0.73
C GLN A 70 -4.07 10.85 2.21
N ALA A 71 -3.01 11.60 2.46
CA ALA A 71 -2.67 12.05 3.81
C ALA A 71 -3.81 12.90 4.38
N GLY A 72 -4.13 12.71 5.66
CA GLY A 72 -5.20 13.43 6.34
C GLY A 72 -6.62 13.09 5.87
N ALA A 73 -6.80 12.17 4.91
CA ALA A 73 -8.13 11.67 4.60
C ALA A 73 -8.68 10.89 5.80
N ASP A 74 -9.84 11.34 6.29
CA ASP A 74 -10.65 10.58 7.23
C ASP A 74 -11.04 9.28 6.55
N VAL A 75 -10.35 8.20 6.91
CA VAL A 75 -10.78 6.88 6.49
C VAL A 75 -11.94 6.52 7.39
N PRO A 76 -13.13 6.23 6.83
CA PRO A 76 -14.23 5.71 7.62
C PRO A 76 -13.71 4.45 8.31
N VAL A 77 -13.58 4.52 9.63
CA VAL A 77 -13.22 3.36 10.43
C VAL A 77 -14.48 2.51 10.45
N PRO A 78 -14.45 1.29 9.89
CA PRO A 78 -15.63 0.45 9.88
C PRO A 78 -16.06 0.18 11.31
N SER A 79 -17.36 0.08 11.53
CA SER A 79 -17.91 -0.27 12.84
C SER A 79 -17.32 -1.60 13.32
N ALA A 80 -17.40 -1.88 14.62
CA ALA A 80 -16.95 -3.17 15.14
C ALA A 80 -17.64 -4.34 14.42
N GLU A 81 -18.94 -4.22 14.17
CA GLU A 81 -19.74 -5.22 13.45
C GLU A 81 -19.26 -5.42 12.01
N GLU A 82 -18.94 -4.34 11.28
CA GLU A 82 -18.41 -4.44 9.92
C GLU A 82 -17.04 -5.10 9.87
N ARG A 83 -16.18 -4.82 10.87
CA ARG A 83 -14.86 -5.47 11.00
C ARG A 83 -14.98 -6.96 11.29
N ASP A 84 -15.90 -7.34 12.18
CA ASP A 84 -16.13 -8.75 12.52
C ASP A 84 -16.70 -9.52 11.34
N ALA A 85 -17.70 -8.96 10.65
CA ALA A 85 -18.28 -9.55 9.44
C ALA A 85 -17.25 -9.69 8.30
N HIS A 86 -16.36 -8.72 8.12
CA HIS A 86 -15.25 -8.83 7.17
C HIS A 86 -14.29 -9.96 7.54
N THR A 87 -13.89 -10.02 8.81
CA THR A 87 -12.96 -11.02 9.32
C THR A 87 -13.52 -12.43 9.15
N LEU A 88 -14.78 -12.66 9.54
CA LEU A 88 -15.44 -13.95 9.37
C LEU A 88 -15.50 -14.39 7.91
N ARG A 89 -15.83 -13.48 6.98
CA ARG A 89 -15.84 -13.79 5.54
C ARG A 89 -14.46 -14.22 5.04
N LYS A 90 -13.40 -13.48 5.37
CA LYS A 90 -12.03 -13.79 4.95
C LYS A 90 -11.54 -15.12 5.50
N TRP A 91 -11.82 -15.40 6.78
CA TRP A 91 -11.48 -16.68 7.40
C TRP A 91 -12.24 -17.85 6.77
N SER A 92 -13.54 -17.70 6.56
CA SER A 92 -14.37 -18.73 5.92
C SER A 92 -13.88 -19.05 4.51
N GLU A 93 -13.50 -18.01 3.75
CA GLU A 93 -12.96 -18.19 2.41
C GLU A 93 -11.60 -18.91 2.42
N LEU A 94 -10.71 -18.59 3.37
CA LEU A 94 -9.44 -19.28 3.54
C LEU A 94 -9.64 -20.76 3.88
N LEU A 95 -10.49 -21.05 4.88
CA LEU A 95 -10.79 -22.44 5.29
C LEU A 95 -11.37 -23.24 4.13
N ARG A 96 -12.26 -22.64 3.32
CA ARG A 96 -12.81 -23.27 2.13
C ARG A 96 -11.74 -23.63 1.10
N ARG A 97 -10.72 -22.77 0.91
CA ARG A 97 -9.60 -23.04 -0.01
C ARG A 97 -8.65 -24.11 0.50
N LEU A 98 -8.50 -24.24 1.82
CA LEU A 98 -7.64 -25.26 2.43
C LEU A 98 -8.28 -26.65 2.50
N ALA A 99 -9.61 -26.73 2.41
CA ALA A 99 -10.35 -27.98 2.41
C ALA A 99 -10.48 -28.60 1.00
N GLN A 100 -9.86 -28.00 -0.02
CA GLN A 100 -9.76 -28.49 -1.41
C GLN A 100 -8.36 -29.04 -1.67
#